data_AF-A0A388P819-F1
#
_entry.id   AF-A0A388P819-F1
#
_cell.length_a   1.000
_cell.length_b   1.000
_cell.length_c   1.000
_cell.angle_alpha   90.00
_cell.angle_beta   90.00
_cell.angle_gamma   90.00
#
_symmetry.space_group_name_H-M   'P 1'
#
loop_
_entity.id
_entity.type
_entity.pdbx_description
1 polymer ?
#
loop_
_entity_poly.entity_id
_entity_poly.type
_entity_poly.pdbx_seq_one_letter_code
_entity_poly.pdbx_strand_id
1 'polypeptide(L)' 'MLGKILEAEVGTEGFGYDSLFVPANEDRTFGELSAAKKDSISHRAKAFQLMAAWMRENGIA' A
#
# COMPACT_ATOMS: atom_id res chain seq x y z
N MET A 1 -3.06 -4.03 -7.03
CA MET A 1 -4.08 -3.10 -6.49
C MET A 1 -4.37 -2.10 -7.59
N LEU A 2 -5.64 -1.77 -7.83
CA LEU A 2 -6.02 -0.71 -8.77
C LEU A 2 -6.25 0.60 -8.01
N GLY A 3 -6.21 1.72 -8.72
CA GLY A 3 -6.38 3.05 -8.17
C GLY A 3 -6.41 4.09 -9.27
N LYS A 4 -6.43 5.37 -8.88
CA LYS A 4 -6.38 6.52 -9.80
C LYS A 4 -5.18 7.40 -9.45
N ILE A 5 -4.74 8.19 -10.44
CA ILE A 5 -3.67 9.16 -10.31
C ILE A 5 -4.28 10.56 -10.24
N LEU A 6 -3.82 11.38 -9.31
CA LEU A 6 -4.19 12.80 -9.23
C LEU A 6 -3.32 13.64 -10.17
N GLU A 7 -3.82 14.83 -10.53
CA GLU A 7 -3.08 15.78 -11.36
C GLU A 7 -2.05 16.61 -10.57
N ALA A 8 -2.14 16.61 -9.23
CA ALA A 8 -1.24 17.30 -8.32
C ALA A 8 -0.97 16.45 -7.08
N GLU A 9 0.22 16.64 -6.49
CA GLU A 9 0.64 15.92 -5.30
C GLU A 9 -0.16 16.36 -4.06
N VAL A 10 -0.61 15.39 -3.27
CA VAL A 10 -1.28 15.61 -1.98
C VAL A 10 -0.70 14.64 -0.95
N GLY A 11 -0.31 15.17 0.21
CA GLY A 11 0.30 14.41 1.29
C GLY A 11 1.83 14.30 1.19
N THR A 12 2.48 14.12 2.34
CA THR A 12 3.95 14.14 2.49
C THR A 12 4.52 12.84 3.07
N GLU A 13 3.66 11.88 3.42
CA GLU A 13 4.07 10.57 3.94
C GLU A 13 4.52 9.64 2.79
N GLY A 14 5.28 8.61 3.14
CA GLY A 14 5.71 7.62 2.16
C GLY A 14 6.78 8.12 1.19
N PHE A 15 6.72 7.67 -0.07
CA PHE A 15 7.73 7.93 -1.09
C PHE A 15 7.19 7.76 -2.52
N GLY A 16 7.91 8.31 -3.50
CA GLY A 16 7.60 8.15 -4.92
C GLY A 16 6.20 8.65 -5.26
N TYR A 17 5.42 7.84 -5.97
CA TYR A 17 4.08 8.21 -6.44
C TYR A 17 2.99 8.17 -5.36
N ASP A 18 3.35 7.97 -4.09
CA ASP A 18 2.38 7.89 -3.01
C ASP A 18 1.50 9.15 -2.92
N SER A 19 2.08 10.33 -3.12
CA SER A 19 1.37 11.61 -3.11
C SER A 19 0.42 11.80 -4.29
N LEU A 20 0.46 10.92 -5.29
CA LEU A 20 -0.38 10.99 -6.50
C LEU A 20 -1.38 9.83 -6.59
N PHE A 21 -1.12 8.71 -5.92
CA PHE A 21 -1.89 7.48 -6.09
C PHE A 21 -2.98 7.32 -5.02
N VAL A 22 -4.24 7.29 -5.44
CA VAL A 22 -5.39 6.99 -4.59
C VAL A 22 -5.84 5.54 -4.84
N PRO A 23 -5.71 4.62 -3.86
CA PRO A 23 -6.09 3.23 -4.05
C PRO A 23 -7.61 3.06 -4.14
N ALA A 24 -8.07 2.08 -4.93
CA ALA A 24 -9.49 1.74 -4.96
C ALA A 24 -9.95 1.33 -3.55
N ASN A 25 -10.95 2.04 -3.00
CA ASN A 25 -11.48 1.98 -1.62
C ASN A 25 -10.84 2.94 -0.59
N GLU A 26 -10.17 3.99 -1.04
CA GLU A 26 -9.73 5.11 -0.20
C GLU A 26 -9.99 6.41 -0.96
N ASP A 27 -10.25 7.51 -0.24
CA ASP A 27 -10.41 8.84 -0.84
C ASP A 27 -9.11 9.66 -0.82
N ARG A 28 -8.14 9.19 -0.03
CA ARG A 28 -6.83 9.78 0.21
C ARG A 28 -5.74 9.13 -0.62
N THR A 29 -4.71 9.89 -0.95
CA THR A 29 -3.50 9.35 -1.56
C THR A 29 -2.75 8.48 -0.56
N PHE A 30 -1.84 7.62 -1.02
CA PHE A 30 -0.93 6.95 -0.09
C PHE A 30 -0.03 7.93 0.68
N GLY A 31 0.24 9.12 0.12
CA GLY A 31 1.01 10.18 0.75
C GLY A 31 0.29 10.87 1.91
N GLU A 32 -1.02 10.65 2.06
CA GLU A 32 -1.82 11.14 3.18
C GLU A 32 -2.03 10.09 4.28
N LEU A 33 -1.66 8.82 4.03
CA LEU A 33 -1.84 7.75 5.00
C LEU A 33 -0.62 7.63 5.90
N SER A 34 -0.86 7.38 7.19
CA SER A 34 0.22 6.97 8.10
C SER A 34 0.84 5.66 7.61
N ALA A 35 2.13 5.47 7.92
CA ALA A 35 2.86 4.24 7.59
C ALA A 35 2.10 2.98 8.03
N ALA A 36 1.56 2.96 9.26
CA ALA A 36 0.79 1.83 9.77
C ALA A 36 -0.47 1.52 8.94
N LYS A 37 -1.21 2.56 8.53
CA LYS A 37 -2.39 2.38 7.68
C LYS A 37 -1.98 1.86 6.30
N LYS A 38 -0.97 2.47 5.68
CA LYS A 38 -0.43 2.04 4.38
C LYS A 38 0.06 0.59 4.40
N ASP A 39 0.77 0.20 5.44
CA ASP A 39 1.31 -1.16 5.61
C ASP A 39 0.22 -2.19 5.91
N SER A 40 -1.01 -1.78 6.26
CA SER A 40 -2.14 -2.72 6.38
C SER A 40 -2.88 -2.98 5.07
N ILE A 41 -2.85 -2.03 4.12
CA ILE A 41 -3.69 -2.09 2.91
C ILE A 41 -2.92 -2.17 1.59
N SER A 42 -1.63 -1.80 1.57
CA SER A 42 -0.87 -1.66 0.33
C SER A 42 -0.71 -2.99 -0.44
N HIS A 43 -0.43 -2.88 -1.74
CA HIS A 43 -0.10 -4.05 -2.57
C HIS A 43 1.08 -4.85 -2.01
N ARG A 44 2.08 -4.15 -1.43
CA ARG A 44 3.24 -4.75 -0.78
C ARG A 44 2.84 -5.52 0.48
N ALA A 45 1.97 -4.95 1.31
CA ALA A 45 1.42 -5.66 2.48
C ALA A 45 0.73 -6.97 2.08
N LYS A 46 -0.15 -6.92 1.07
CA LYS A 46 -0.81 -8.11 0.53
C LYS A 46 0.18 -9.15 0.02
N ALA A 47 1.22 -8.73 -0.70
CA ALA A 47 2.26 -9.64 -1.19
C ALA A 47 3.01 -10.32 -0.03
N PHE A 48 3.40 -9.57 1.00
CA PHE A 48 4.06 -10.13 2.18
C PHE A 48 3.17 -11.07 2.99
N GLN A 49 1.88 -10.76 3.11
CA GLN A 49 0.92 -11.66 3.77
C GLN A 49 0.81 -13.01 3.04
N LEU A 50 0.71 -12.97 1.70
CA LEU A 50 0.68 -14.18 0.88
C LEU A 50 1.99 -14.95 0.96
N MET A 51 3.14 -14.25 0.90
CA MET A 51 4.45 -14.86 1.05
C MET A 51 4.59 -15.54 2.43
N ALA A 52 4.19 -14.86 3.51
CA ALA A 52 4.27 -15.41 4.86
C ALA A 52 3.35 -16.64 5.04
N ALA A 53 2.17 -16.64 4.40
CA ALA A 53 1.30 -17.82 4.40
C ALA A 53 1.96 -19.00 3.68
N TRP A 54 2.48 -18.75 2.48
CA TRP A 54 3.20 -19.77 1.71
C TRP A 54 4.43 -20.31 2.47
N MET A 55 5.21 -19.47 3.14
CA MET A 55 6.37 -19.91 3.93
C MET A 55 5.98 -20.86 5.07
N ARG A 56 4.88 -20.57 5.79
CA ARG A 56 4.37 -21.45 6.85
C ARG A 56 3.87 -22.78 6.30
N GLU A 57 3.17 -22.75 5.18
CA GLU A 57 2.68 -23.97 4.49
C GLU A 57 3.82 -24.86 3.99
N ASN A 58 4.98 -24.28 3.70
CA ASN A 58 6.15 -25.00 3.16
C ASN A 58 7.25 -25.22 4.22
N GLY A 59 6.99 -24.98 5.50
CA GLY A 59 7.93 -25.24 6.61
C GLY A 59 9.20 -24.39 6.57
N ILE A 60 9.17 -23.23 5.91
CA ILE A 60 10.30 -22.28 5.83
C ILE A 60 10.31 -21.37 7.07
N ALA A 61 9.14 -21.15 7.69
CA ALA A 61 8.93 -20.28 8.85
C ALA A 61 8.00 -20.95 9.88
#